data_AF-A0A151IIY8-F1
#
_entry.id   AF-A0A151IIY8-F1
#
_cell.length_a   1.000
_cell.length_b   1.000
_cell.length_c   1.000
_cell.angle_alpha   90.00
_cell.angle_beta   90.00
_cell.angle_gamma   90.00
#
_symmetry.space_group_name_H-M   'P 1'
#
loop_
_entity.id
_entity.type
_entity.pdbx_description
1 polymer ?
#
loop_
_entity_poly.entity_id
_entity_poly.type
_entity_poly.pdbx_seq_one_letter_code
_entity_poly.pdbx_strand_id
1 'polypeptide(L)'
;MSHNQVVYNFLKELKICLRELSVVNDTLETLGAPNEYHRMRNWIIRIIIGCIVFVFHDMILTVFYTKYYNSMDSESILKFIFYMLSICYPLCVNILSALICGTVLGYTSSRFHQVNDRLCVLYSDLIENNAVYRYRKQNKSILVRECITAKDRKQSTWILM
;
A
#
# COMPACT_ATOMS: atom_id res chain seq x y z
N MET A 1 -17.85 -19.60 9.71
CA MET A 1 -17.25 -18.41 10.34
C MET A 1 -18.14 -17.22 9.98
N SER A 2 -18.70 -16.49 10.95
CA SER A 2 -19.67 -15.42 10.65
C SER A 2 -18.98 -14.28 9.89
N HIS A 3 -19.68 -13.65 8.94
CA HIS A 3 -19.17 -12.52 8.14
C HIS A 3 -18.59 -11.39 9.03
N ASN A 4 -19.18 -11.18 10.21
CA ASN A 4 -18.71 -10.21 11.20
C ASN A 4 -17.33 -10.56 11.79
N GLN A 5 -17.01 -11.85 11.95
CA GLN A 5 -15.71 -12.30 12.44
C GLN A 5 -14.59 -11.98 11.43
N VAL A 6 -14.88 -12.12 10.14
CA VAL A 6 -13.92 -11.86 9.06
C VAL A 6 -13.61 -10.37 8.98
N VAL A 7 -14.63 -9.52 9.03
CA VAL A 7 -14.46 -8.06 9.04
C VAL A 7 -13.67 -7.60 10.27
N TYR A 8 -13.97 -8.15 11.45
CA TYR A 8 -13.25 -7.82 12.67
C TYR A 8 -11.76 -8.19 12.58
N ASN A 9 -11.45 -9.40 12.07
CA ASN A 9 -10.07 -9.83 11.89
C ASN A 9 -9.33 -8.94 10.88
N PHE A 10 -9.96 -8.59 9.77
CA PHE A 10 -9.39 -7.68 8.77
C PHE A 10 -9.04 -6.30 9.36
N LEU A 11 -9.94 -5.70 10.12
CA LEU A 11 -9.69 -4.40 10.77
C LEU A 11 -8.54 -4.48 11.78
N LYS A 12 -8.44 -5.60 12.50
CA LYS A 12 -7.35 -5.85 13.44
C LYS A 12 -6.00 -5.97 12.72
N GLU A 13 -5.94 -6.73 11.63
CA GLU A 13 -4.74 -6.88 10.81
C GLU A 13 -4.32 -5.56 10.16
N LEU A 14 -5.27 -4.82 9.59
CA LEU A 14 -5.01 -3.50 9.02
C LEU A 14 -4.41 -2.54 10.05
N LYS A 15 -4.92 -2.54 11.28
CA LYS A 15 -4.39 -1.72 12.37
C LYS A 15 -2.95 -2.08 12.71
N ILE A 16 -2.61 -3.36 12.74
CA ILE A 16 -1.24 -3.84 13.00
C ILE A 16 -0.33 -3.42 11.84
N CYS A 17 -0.75 -3.66 10.60
CA CYS A 17 0.00 -3.28 9.39
C CYS A 17 0.29 -1.77 9.36
N LEU A 18 -0.71 -0.92 9.63
CA LEU A 18 -0.53 0.53 9.67
C LEU A 18 0.45 0.98 10.77
N ARG A 19 0.52 0.25 11.89
CA ARG A 19 1.47 0.54 12.98
C ARG A 19 2.90 0.18 12.57
N GLU A 20 3.10 -1.01 11.99
CA GLU A 20 4.41 -1.42 11.47
C GLU A 20 4.90 -0.46 10.39
N LEU A 21 4.00 -0.04 9.51
CA LEU A 21 4.30 0.91 8.45
C LEU A 21 4.70 2.29 8.98
N SER A 22 4.12 2.73 10.11
CA SER A 22 4.54 3.94 10.81
C SER A 22 5.99 3.83 11.28
N VAL A 23 6.36 2.71 11.90
CA VAL A 23 7.73 2.50 12.40
C VAL A 23 8.75 2.47 11.26
N VAL A 24 8.46 1.79 10.16
CA VAL A 24 9.31 1.79 8.96
C VAL A 24 9.45 3.19 8.36
N ASN A 25 8.39 3.99 8.44
CA ASN A 25 8.43 5.36 7.97
C ASN A 25 9.27 6.27 8.88
N ASP A 26 9.22 6.08 10.20
CA ASP A 26 10.06 6.82 11.16
C ASP A 26 11.56 6.49 10.98
N THR A 27 11.89 5.23 10.68
CA THR A 27 13.28 4.85 10.36
C THR A 27 13.73 5.43 9.02
N LEU A 28 12.85 5.50 8.02
CA LEU A 28 13.13 6.18 6.76
C LEU A 28 13.35 7.68 6.92
N GLU A 29 12.57 8.33 7.80
CA GLU A 29 12.72 9.74 8.12
C GLU A 29 14.06 10.04 8.79
N THR A 30 14.52 9.20 9.72
CA THR A 30 15.85 9.34 10.33
C THR A 30 16.99 9.12 9.32
N LEU A 31 16.77 8.33 8.27
CA LEU A 31 17.67 8.20 7.13
C LEU A 31 17.57 9.38 6.14
N GLY A 32 16.73 10.38 6.41
CA GLY A 32 16.55 11.61 5.63
C GLY A 32 15.46 11.54 4.56
N ALA A 33 14.50 10.60 4.64
CA ALA A 33 13.38 10.50 3.68
C ALA A 33 12.22 11.38 4.11
N PRO A 34 11.47 11.99 3.17
CA PRO A 34 10.30 12.76 3.54
C PRO A 34 9.25 11.85 4.18
N ASN A 35 8.69 12.28 5.31
CA ASN A 35 7.61 11.59 5.99
C ASN A 35 6.28 11.81 5.26
N GLU A 36 5.83 10.79 4.52
CA GLU A 36 4.60 10.82 3.74
C GLU A 36 3.50 9.91 4.33
N TYR A 37 3.75 9.31 5.50
CA TYR A 37 2.79 8.41 6.14
C TYR A 37 1.46 9.12 6.44
N HIS A 38 1.53 10.37 6.91
CA HIS A 38 0.33 11.19 7.12
C HIS A 38 -0.48 11.39 5.83
N ARG A 39 0.19 11.53 4.68
CA ARG A 39 -0.47 11.65 3.37
C ARG A 39 -1.20 10.35 3.03
N MET A 40 -0.53 9.21 3.19
CA MET A 40 -1.10 7.89 2.95
C MET A 40 -2.31 7.61 3.85
N ARG A 41 -2.21 7.94 5.15
CA ARG A 41 -3.34 7.84 6.08
C ARG A 41 -4.53 8.71 5.67
N ASN A 42 -4.28 9.93 5.20
CA ASN A 42 -5.33 10.81 4.68
C ASN A 42 -5.98 10.26 3.40
N TRP A 43 -5.21 9.59 2.54
CA TRP A 43 -5.76 8.88 1.37
C TRP A 43 -6.69 7.75 1.78
N ILE A 44 -6.30 6.93 2.77
CA ILE A 44 -7.19 5.88 3.30
C ILE A 44 -8.48 6.47 3.85
N ILE A 45 -8.40 7.55 4.64
CA ILE A 45 -9.60 8.23 5.17
C ILE A 45 -10.50 8.73 4.04
N ARG A 46 -9.93 9.31 2.98
CA ARG A 46 -10.70 9.75 1.80
C ARG A 46 -11.37 8.59 1.08
N ILE A 47 -10.72 7.44 0.95
CA ILE A 47 -11.31 6.23 0.35
C ILE A 47 -12.51 5.76 1.18
N ILE A 48 -12.39 5.74 2.51
CA ILE A 48 -13.49 5.35 3.40
C ILE A 48 -14.67 6.32 3.24
N ILE A 49 -14.44 7.62 3.30
CA ILE A 49 -15.49 8.64 3.13
C ILE A 49 -16.15 8.51 1.75
N GLY A 50 -15.35 8.37 0.69
CA GLY A 50 -15.85 8.23 -0.68
C GLY A 50 -16.73 6.99 -0.85
N CYS A 51 -16.36 5.86 -0.25
CA CYS A 51 -17.17 4.65 -0.29
C CYS A 51 -18.50 4.84 0.46
N ILE A 52 -18.49 5.49 1.62
CA ILE A 52 -19.73 5.79 2.37
C ILE A 52 -20.67 6.65 1.52
N VAL A 53 -20.16 7.73 0.92
CA VAL A 53 -20.95 8.62 0.06
C VAL A 53 -21.50 7.87 -1.15
N PHE A 54 -20.69 7.02 -1.78
CA PHE A 54 -21.10 6.21 -2.94
C PHE A 54 -22.28 5.30 -2.60
N VAL A 55 -22.24 4.59 -1.46
CA VAL A 55 -23.32 3.70 -1.02
C VAL A 55 -24.62 4.46 -0.78
N PHE A 56 -24.53 5.62 -0.10
CA PHE A 56 -25.71 6.44 0.13
C PHE A 56 -26.29 6.98 -1.17
N HIS A 57 -25.43 7.40 -2.10
CA HIS A 57 -25.86 7.90 -3.40
C HIS A 57 -26.59 6.82 -4.20
N ASP A 58 -26.01 5.62 -4.30
CA ASP A 58 -26.59 4.47 -5.00
C ASP A 58 -27.93 4.04 -4.39
N MET A 59 -28.03 4.02 -3.06
CA MET A 59 -29.30 3.76 -2.37
C MET A 59 -30.37 4.79 -2.70
N ILE A 60 -30.03 6.08 -2.64
CA ILE A 60 -30.99 7.16 -2.93
C ILE A 60 -31.51 7.01 -4.36
N LEU A 61 -30.61 6.84 -5.34
CA LEU A 61 -30.99 6.65 -6.73
C LEU A 61 -31.92 5.45 -6.91
N THR A 62 -31.58 4.32 -6.30
CA THR A 62 -32.38 3.09 -6.41
C THR A 62 -33.77 3.29 -5.80
N VAL A 63 -33.87 3.88 -4.61
CA VAL A 63 -35.17 4.16 -3.96
C VAL A 63 -36.02 5.12 -4.80
N PHE A 64 -35.43 6.18 -5.35
CA PHE A 64 -36.15 7.12 -6.23
C PHE A 64 -36.67 6.40 -7.48
N TYR A 65 -35.84 5.58 -8.11
CA TYR A 65 -36.22 4.82 -9.29
C TYR A 65 -37.36 3.85 -8.98
N THR A 66 -37.25 3.05 -7.92
CA THR A 66 -38.28 2.10 -7.50
C THR A 66 -39.60 2.80 -7.17
N LYS A 67 -39.55 3.96 -6.49
CA LYS A 67 -40.74 4.75 -6.18
C LYS A 67 -41.42 5.30 -7.43
N TYR A 68 -40.65 5.80 -8.39
CA TYR A 68 -41.17 6.40 -9.61
C TYR A 68 -41.82 5.38 -10.55
N TYR A 69 -41.20 4.20 -10.71
CA TYR A 69 -41.68 3.20 -11.68
C TYR A 69 -42.64 2.17 -11.11
N ASN A 70 -42.49 1.79 -9.84
CA ASN A 70 -43.24 0.66 -9.27
C ASN A 70 -44.37 1.08 -8.31
N SER A 71 -44.59 2.39 -8.11
CA SER A 71 -45.63 2.94 -7.20
C SER A 71 -45.73 2.19 -5.88
N MET A 72 -44.57 1.90 -5.28
CA MET A 72 -44.47 1.08 -4.07
C MET A 72 -44.96 1.82 -2.83
N ASP A 73 -45.73 1.12 -1.99
CA ASP A 73 -46.17 1.62 -0.69
C ASP A 73 -44.98 1.79 0.28
N SER A 74 -45.13 2.69 1.25
CA SER A 74 -44.08 3.04 2.22
C SER A 74 -43.47 1.85 2.97
N GLU A 75 -44.27 0.83 3.31
CA GLU A 75 -43.78 -0.39 3.97
C GLU A 75 -42.88 -1.24 3.07
N SER A 76 -43.23 -1.33 1.78
CA SER A 76 -42.42 -2.07 0.79
C SER A 76 -41.09 -1.36 0.49
N ILE A 77 -41.08 -0.02 0.53
CA ILE A 77 -39.86 0.78 0.39
C ILE A 77 -38.89 0.50 1.55
N LEU A 78 -39.38 0.42 2.79
CA LEU A 78 -38.53 0.11 3.95
C LEU A 78 -37.90 -1.29 3.84
N LYS A 79 -38.70 -2.31 3.48
CA LYS A 79 -38.18 -3.68 3.26
C LYS A 79 -37.14 -3.71 2.14
N PHE A 80 -37.36 -2.94 1.08
CA PHE A 80 -36.43 -2.83 -0.04
C PHE A 80 -35.12 -2.16 0.35
N ILE A 81 -35.15 -1.10 1.16
CA ILE A 81 -33.93 -0.45 1.68
C ILE A 81 -33.10 -1.43 2.52
N PHE A 82 -33.73 -2.20 3.42
CA PHE A 82 -33.03 -3.21 4.22
C PHE A 82 -32.42 -4.32 3.35
N TYR A 83 -33.14 -4.76 2.32
CA TYR A 83 -32.64 -5.74 1.37
C TYR A 83 -31.42 -5.22 0.60
N MET A 84 -31.49 -3.99 0.08
CA MET A 84 -30.39 -3.37 -0.65
C MET A 84 -29.18 -3.14 0.25
N LEU A 85 -29.37 -2.64 1.47
CA LEU A 85 -28.27 -2.50 2.43
C LEU A 85 -27.57 -3.84 2.70
N SER A 86 -28.35 -4.93 2.81
CA SER A 86 -27.81 -6.27 3.04
C SER A 86 -26.95 -6.78 1.88
N ILE A 87 -27.27 -6.40 0.64
CA ILE A 87 -26.51 -6.77 -0.56
C ILE A 87 -25.30 -5.85 -0.78
N CYS A 88 -25.47 -4.54 -0.60
CA CYS A 88 -24.41 -3.57 -0.79
C CYS A 88 -23.31 -3.69 0.26
N TYR A 89 -23.65 -4.05 1.50
CA TYR A 89 -22.69 -4.18 2.60
C TYR A 89 -21.47 -5.07 2.27
N PRO A 90 -21.62 -6.36 1.88
CA PRO A 90 -20.48 -7.20 1.54
C PRO A 90 -19.70 -6.69 0.32
N LEU A 91 -20.39 -6.11 -0.68
CA LEU A 91 -19.74 -5.54 -1.85
C LEU A 91 -18.81 -4.38 -1.47
N CYS A 92 -19.30 -3.47 -0.63
CA CYS A 92 -18.52 -2.31 -0.18
C CYS A 92 -17.35 -2.70 0.71
N VAL A 93 -17.53 -3.69 1.58
CA VAL A 93 -16.43 -4.25 2.38
C VAL A 93 -15.34 -4.82 1.48
N ASN A 94 -15.71 -5.57 0.42
CA ASN A 94 -14.73 -6.13 -0.51
C ASN A 94 -13.99 -5.06 -1.31
N ILE A 95 -14.72 -4.06 -1.84
CA ILE A 95 -14.14 -2.94 -2.58
C ILE A 95 -13.19 -2.13 -1.67
N LEU A 96 -13.61 -1.81 -0.45
CA LEU A 96 -12.77 -1.12 0.53
C LEU A 96 -11.53 -1.92 0.88
N SER A 97 -11.68 -3.23 1.12
CA SER A 97 -10.55 -4.12 1.40
C SER A 97 -9.53 -4.10 0.27
N ALA A 98 -9.98 -4.26 -0.97
CA ALA A 98 -9.11 -4.22 -2.15
C ALA A 98 -8.43 -2.85 -2.33
N LEU A 99 -9.18 -1.75 -2.20
CA LEU A 99 -8.65 -0.39 -2.33
C LEU A 99 -7.62 -0.06 -1.25
N ILE A 100 -7.89 -0.39 0.00
CA ILE A 100 -6.97 -0.17 1.12
C ILE A 100 -5.72 -1.01 0.93
N CYS A 101 -5.87 -2.30 0.58
CA CYS A 101 -4.74 -3.19 0.30
C CYS A 101 -3.86 -2.66 -0.84
N GLY A 102 -4.47 -2.28 -1.97
CA GLY A 102 -3.74 -1.68 -3.09
C GLY A 102 -3.02 -0.38 -2.73
N THR A 103 -3.65 0.47 -1.91
CA THR A 103 -3.04 1.73 -1.45
C THR A 103 -1.85 1.46 -0.53
N VAL A 104 -1.98 0.52 0.41
CA VAL A 104 -0.89 0.11 1.32
C VAL A 104 0.25 -0.50 0.52
N LEU A 105 -0.04 -1.40 -0.42
CA LEU A 105 0.95 -2.07 -1.25
C LEU A 105 1.69 -1.10 -2.18
N GLY A 106 0.97 -0.15 -2.78
CA GLY A 106 1.58 0.90 -3.59
C GLY A 106 2.51 1.79 -2.77
N TYR A 107 2.10 2.13 -1.54
CA TYR A 107 2.92 2.91 -0.63
C TYR A 107 4.18 2.15 -0.18
N THR A 108 4.05 0.89 0.24
CA THR A 108 5.21 0.07 0.65
C THR A 108 6.17 -0.12 -0.51
N SER A 109 5.68 -0.43 -1.71
CA SER A 109 6.51 -0.56 -2.92
C SER A 109 7.31 0.73 -3.21
N SER A 110 6.66 1.89 -3.16
CA SER A 110 7.34 3.18 -3.32
C SER A 110 8.43 3.41 -2.27
N ARG A 111 8.17 3.04 -1.00
CA ARG A 111 9.16 3.15 0.07
C ARG A 111 10.34 2.19 -0.11
N PHE A 112 10.08 0.95 -0.52
CA PHE A 112 11.16 0.00 -0.83
C PHE A 112 12.06 0.51 -1.95
N HIS A 113 11.48 1.14 -2.98
CA HIS A 113 12.27 1.76 -4.04
C HIS A 113 13.19 2.87 -3.50
N GLN A 114 12.66 3.77 -2.66
CA GLN A 114 13.46 4.83 -2.02
C GLN A 114 14.58 4.28 -1.11
N VAL A 115 14.31 3.20 -0.35
CA VAL A 115 15.33 2.52 0.47
C VAL A 115 16.43 1.95 -0.43
N ASN A 116 16.05 1.28 -1.52
CA ASN A 116 16.97 0.65 -2.45
C ASN A 116 17.87 1.68 -3.14
N ASP A 117 17.32 2.80 -3.59
CA ASP A 117 18.08 3.88 -4.22
C ASP A 117 19.15 4.45 -3.26
N ARG A 118 18.79 4.62 -1.98
CA ARG A 118 19.72 5.11 -0.96
C ARG A 118 20.81 4.11 -0.62
N LEU A 119 20.47 2.83 -0.54
CA LEU A 119 21.45 1.76 -0.37
C LEU A 119 22.44 1.74 -1.55
N CYS A 120 21.97 1.91 -2.78
CA CYS A 120 22.83 2.01 -3.96
C CYS A 120 23.80 3.19 -3.89
N VAL A 121 23.34 4.37 -3.46
CA VAL A 121 24.20 5.55 -3.27
C VAL A 121 25.24 5.28 -2.19
N LEU A 122 24.82 4.85 -0.99
CA LEU A 122 25.73 4.54 0.12
C LEU A 122 26.77 3.48 -0.24
N TYR A 123 26.36 2.45 -0.97
CA TYR A 123 27.25 1.40 -1.44
C TYR A 123 28.27 1.93 -2.46
N SER A 124 27.82 2.81 -3.36
CA SER A 124 28.71 3.45 -4.35
C SER A 124 29.71 4.36 -3.66
N ASP A 125 29.28 5.19 -2.71
CA ASP A 125 30.16 6.07 -1.92
C ASP A 125 31.17 5.26 -1.10
N LEU A 126 30.75 4.15 -0.50
CA LEU A 126 31.65 3.25 0.24
C LEU A 126 32.68 2.59 -0.68
N ILE A 127 32.28 2.16 -1.88
CA ILE A 127 33.20 1.59 -2.87
C ILE A 127 34.15 2.66 -3.38
N GLU A 128 33.66 3.84 -3.73
CA GLU A 128 34.45 4.93 -4.28
C GLU A 128 35.48 5.42 -3.25
N ASN A 129 35.06 5.64 -2.00
CA ASN A 129 35.99 6.00 -0.91
C ASN A 129 37.02 4.89 -0.65
N ASN A 130 36.63 3.62 -0.70
CA ASN A 130 37.57 2.50 -0.59
C ASN A 130 38.49 2.38 -1.81
N ALA A 131 38.01 2.69 -3.01
CA ALA A 131 38.79 2.67 -4.24
C ALA A 131 39.80 3.81 -4.25
N VAL A 132 39.43 5.02 -3.84
CA VAL A 132 40.35 6.16 -3.67
C VAL A 132 41.40 5.85 -2.60
N TYR A 133 40.99 5.28 -1.46
CA TYR A 133 41.91 4.84 -0.40
C TYR A 133 42.85 3.72 -0.87
N ARG A 134 42.34 2.75 -1.64
CA ARG A 134 43.11 1.60 -2.15
C ARG A 134 43.99 1.97 -3.35
N TYR A 135 43.57 2.89 -4.21
CA TYR A 135 44.35 3.46 -5.32
C TYR A 135 45.58 4.21 -4.80
N ARG A 136 45.43 4.93 -3.68
CA ARG A 136 46.56 5.55 -2.97
C ARG A 136 47.56 4.54 -2.38
N LYS A 137 47.14 3.27 -2.21
CA LYS A 137 47.92 2.21 -1.53
C LYS A 137 48.44 1.10 -2.45
N GLN A 138 47.87 0.88 -3.63
CA GLN A 138 48.17 -0.30 -4.46
C GLN A 138 48.30 0.02 -5.96
N ASN A 139 49.53 0.30 -6.37
CA ASN A 139 49.95 0.05 -7.74
C ASN A 139 49.99 -1.48 -8.01
N LYS A 140 49.43 -1.87 -9.16
CA LYS A 140 49.86 -2.97 -10.06
C LYS A 140 49.20 -4.37 -10.09
N SER A 141 48.24 -4.81 -9.25
CA SER A 141 47.79 -6.23 -9.33
C SER A 141 46.28 -6.56 -9.31
N ILE A 142 45.37 -5.59 -9.29
CA ILE A 142 43.93 -5.85 -9.04
C ILE A 142 43.09 -6.09 -10.32
N LEU A 143 43.64 -5.87 -11.51
CA LEU A 143 42.92 -5.98 -12.79
C LEU A 143 42.37 -7.40 -13.08
N VAL A 144 42.92 -8.43 -12.43
CA VAL A 144 42.49 -9.83 -12.61
C VAL A 144 41.22 -10.16 -11.81
N ARG A 145 40.86 -9.39 -10.77
CA ARG A 145 39.71 -9.72 -9.89
C ARG A 145 38.37 -9.15 -10.35
N GLU A 146 38.37 -8.12 -11.21
CA GLU A 146 37.15 -7.46 -11.69
C GLU A 146 36.26 -8.37 -12.56
N CYS A 147 36.85 -9.32 -13.29
CA CYS A 147 36.11 -10.22 -14.17
C CYS A 147 35.22 -11.23 -13.43
N ILE A 148 35.54 -11.56 -12.17
CA ILE A 148 34.79 -12.56 -11.39
C ILE A 148 33.53 -11.92 -10.78
N THR A 149 33.61 -10.69 -10.27
CA THR A 149 32.48 -9.96 -9.66
C THR A 149 31.39 -9.51 -10.64
N ALA A 150 31.69 -9.40 -11.94
CA ALA A 150 30.69 -9.05 -12.95
C ALA A 150 29.65 -10.19 -13.16
N LYS A 151 30.04 -11.44 -12.87
CA LYS A 151 29.18 -12.61 -13.06
C LYS A 151 28.15 -12.75 -11.93
N ASP A 152 28.54 -12.48 -10.70
CA ASP A 152 27.65 -12.52 -9.52
C ASP A 152 26.67 -11.34 -9.45
N ARG A 153 27.00 -10.23 -10.11
CA ARG A 153 26.11 -9.06 -10.23
C ARG A 153 24.82 -9.34 -10.98
N LYS A 154 24.85 -10.25 -11.96
CA LYS A 154 23.64 -10.68 -12.67
C LYS A 154 22.78 -11.58 -11.80
N GLN A 155 23.39 -12.45 -11.01
CA GLN A 155 22.67 -13.44 -10.20
C GLN A 155 21.97 -12.82 -8.99
N SER A 156 22.53 -11.75 -8.43
CA SER A 156 21.90 -10.96 -7.36
C SER A 156 20.70 -10.12 -7.86
N THR A 157 20.64 -9.77 -9.15
CA THR A 157 19.46 -9.08 -9.72
C THR A 157 18.25 -10.01 -9.83
N TRP A 158 18.46 -11.31 -10.08
CA TRP A 158 17.38 -12.30 -10.20
C TRP A 158 16.77 -12.72 -8.87
N ILE A 159 17.51 -12.58 -7.76
CA ILE A 159 17.02 -12.94 -6.41
C ILE A 159 16.14 -11.82 -5.81
N LEU A 160 16.20 -10.61 -6.39
CA LEU A 160 15.54 -9.41 -5.86
C LEU A 160 14.31 -8.97 -6.67
N MET A 161 13.95 -9.71 -7.73
CA MET A 161 12.73 -9.49 -8.54
C MET A 161 11.58 -10.32 -7.99
#